data_AF-A0A4Y9YPH5-F1
#
_entry.id   AF-A0A4Y9YPH5-F1
#
_cell.length_a   1.000
_cell.length_b   1.000
_cell.length_c   1.000
_cell.angle_alpha   90.00
_cell.angle_beta   90.00
_cell.angle_gamma   90.00
#
_symmetry.space_group_name_H-M   'P 1'
#
loop_
_entity.id
_entity.type
_entity.pdbx_description
1 polymer ?
#
loop_
_entity_poly.entity_id
_entity_poly.type
_entity_poly.pdbx_seq_one_letter_code
_entity_poly.pdbx_strand_id
1 'polypeptide(L)'
;MSIQEATLHSQPQQGNSSPDPSTSAIPLVPSAAGRVSGKPWKQPKSATVRTLLPDGLKSKSWEDRMQKTQKEKAIKKLQAELSEEKRVEKERRRQITLDRKKAAEERLRLEEDKAKMGARKAARMRRKAGRTKKINH
;
A
#
# COMPACT_ATOMS: atom_id res chain seq x y z
N MET A 1 42.85 5.19 42.47
CA MET A 1 43.74 6.32 42.79
C MET A 1 42.85 7.42 43.36
N SER A 2 42.77 7.50 44.70
CA SER A 2 43.42 8.53 45.53
C SER A 2 42.77 9.91 45.28
N ILE A 3 42.08 10.55 46.21
CA ILE A 3 42.53 11.17 47.49
C ILE A 3 41.25 11.39 48.35
N GLN A 4 41.06 10.78 49.52
CA GLN A 4 41.41 11.23 50.89
C GLN A 4 40.92 12.64 51.31
N GLU A 5 40.10 12.65 52.38
CA GLU A 5 40.12 13.55 53.56
C GLU A 5 39.93 15.08 53.36
N ALA A 6 39.46 15.90 54.29
CA ALA A 6 38.70 15.82 55.53
C ALA A 6 38.49 17.29 55.94
N THR A 7 37.30 17.72 56.39
CA THR A 7 37.20 18.88 57.29
C THR A 7 35.90 18.78 58.11
N LEU A 8 36.06 18.41 59.37
CA LEU A 8 35.14 18.70 60.47
C LEU A 8 35.39 20.13 60.96
N HIS A 9 34.34 20.87 61.28
CA HIS A 9 34.12 21.64 62.52
C HIS A 9 33.24 22.87 62.27
N SER A 10 32.09 22.92 62.93
CA SER A 10 31.76 23.93 63.97
C SER A 10 30.24 24.07 64.11
N GLN A 11 29.72 23.67 65.27
CA GLN A 11 28.44 24.18 65.77
C GLN A 11 28.68 25.50 66.52
N PRO A 12 27.66 26.36 66.61
CA PRO A 12 27.02 26.47 67.92
C PRO A 12 25.48 26.49 67.86
N GLN A 13 24.92 26.21 69.02
CA GLN A 13 23.51 26.06 69.32
C GLN A 13 22.74 27.39 69.45
N GLN A 14 21.40 27.21 69.47
CA GLN A 14 20.34 27.94 70.19
C GLN A 14 19.58 29.04 69.45
N GLY A 15 18.24 28.91 69.49
CA GLY A 15 17.30 29.96 69.08
C GLY A 15 15.87 29.45 68.89
N ASN A 16 15.18 29.12 69.98
CA ASN A 16 13.73 28.99 70.01
C ASN A 16 13.13 30.41 69.82
N SER A 17 12.44 30.68 68.72
CA SER A 17 11.42 31.73 68.66
C SER A 17 10.32 31.37 67.64
N SER A 18 9.10 31.32 68.16
CA SER A 18 7.83 31.23 67.42
C SER A 18 7.49 32.57 66.74
N PRO A 19 6.47 32.61 65.84
CA PRO A 19 6.50 33.38 64.61
C PRO A 19 5.84 34.77 64.69
N ASP A 20 6.42 35.73 63.96
CA ASP A 20 5.76 36.99 63.59
C ASP A 20 5.08 36.84 62.21
N PRO A 21 3.75 37.07 62.07
CA PRO A 21 3.07 37.05 60.79
C PRO A 21 3.10 38.44 60.14
N SER A 22 4.20 38.81 59.47
CA SER A 22 4.19 39.94 58.54
C SER A 22 3.58 39.48 57.20
N THR A 23 2.33 39.89 57.00
CA THR A 23 1.46 39.47 55.89
C THR A 23 1.86 40.18 54.61
N SER A 24 2.84 39.64 53.88
CA SER A 24 3.04 40.01 52.46
C SER A 24 2.09 39.16 51.61
N ALA A 25 1.03 39.79 51.10
CA ALA A 25 0.02 39.13 50.29
C ALA A 25 0.64 38.60 48.99
N ILE A 26 0.73 37.28 48.86
CA ILE A 26 1.15 36.60 47.62
C ILE A 26 0.02 36.76 46.59
N PRO A 27 0.27 37.32 45.40
CA PRO A 27 -0.76 37.41 44.37
C PRO A 27 -1.12 36.01 43.87
N LEU A 28 -2.36 35.58 44.13
CA LEU A 28 -2.91 34.33 43.61
C LEU A 28 -3.04 34.44 42.09
N VAL A 29 -2.20 33.69 41.37
CA VAL A 29 -2.33 33.48 39.92
C VAL A 29 -3.70 32.85 39.66
N PRO A 30 -4.47 33.29 38.64
CA PRO A 30 -5.75 32.69 38.32
C PRO A 30 -5.56 31.22 37.93
N SER A 31 -5.82 30.32 38.87
CA SER A 31 -5.88 28.89 38.62
C SER A 31 -7.07 28.59 37.70
N ALA A 32 -6.94 27.55 36.87
CA ALA A 32 -7.99 27.06 35.98
C ALA A 32 -9.32 26.68 36.71
N ALA A 33 -9.32 26.70 38.04
CA ALA A 33 -10.48 26.61 38.92
C ALA A 33 -11.19 27.98 39.12
N GLY A 34 -11.63 28.62 38.03
CA GLY A 34 -12.50 29.82 38.09
C GLY A 34 -13.85 29.57 38.79
N ARG A 35 -14.79 30.55 38.73
CA ARG A 35 -16.11 30.71 39.41
C ARG A 35 -17.13 29.53 39.33
N VAL A 36 -16.72 28.31 39.07
CA VAL A 36 -17.54 27.11 39.02
C VAL A 36 -17.20 26.27 40.25
N SER A 37 -18.23 25.91 41.03
CA SER A 37 -18.10 25.28 42.36
C SER A 37 -16.87 24.39 42.52
N GLY A 38 -15.94 24.83 43.38
CA GLY A 38 -14.58 24.30 43.55
C GLY A 38 -14.52 22.91 44.17
N LYS A 39 -15.01 21.88 43.45
CA LYS A 39 -14.76 20.49 43.81
C LYS A 39 -13.46 20.04 43.14
N PRO A 40 -12.38 19.80 43.91
CA PRO A 40 -11.05 19.50 43.36
C PRO A 40 -11.00 18.19 42.55
N TRP A 41 -11.99 17.31 42.71
CA TRP A 41 -12.12 16.05 41.96
C TRP A 41 -12.77 16.20 40.57
N LYS A 42 -13.21 17.41 40.18
CA LYS A 42 -13.79 17.64 38.85
C LYS A 42 -12.71 18.13 37.89
N GLN A 43 -12.43 17.32 36.88
CA GLN A 43 -11.51 17.70 35.80
C GLN A 43 -12.13 18.81 34.92
N PRO A 44 -11.34 19.77 34.41
CA PRO A 44 -11.83 20.77 33.48
C PRO A 44 -12.32 20.10 32.19
N LYS A 45 -13.49 20.52 31.71
CA LYS A 45 -14.03 20.03 30.42
C LYS A 45 -13.19 20.60 29.29
N SER A 46 -12.51 19.74 28.53
CA SER A 46 -11.81 20.08 27.29
C SER A 46 -12.59 19.55 26.07
N ALA A 47 -12.42 20.17 24.90
CA ALA A 47 -13.04 19.71 23.67
C ALA A 47 -12.53 18.31 23.30
N THR A 48 -13.44 17.36 23.10
CA THR A 48 -13.09 15.98 22.71
C THR A 48 -12.60 15.95 21.27
N VAL A 49 -11.31 15.70 21.05
CA VAL A 49 -10.75 15.41 19.73
C VAL A 49 -11.18 14.01 19.32
N ARG A 50 -12.11 13.91 18.35
CA ARG A 50 -12.60 12.62 17.83
C ARG A 50 -11.57 12.06 16.85
N THR A 51 -11.11 10.84 17.08
CA THR A 51 -10.16 10.14 16.19
C THR A 51 -10.80 9.74 14.85
N LEU A 52 -12.09 9.40 14.86
CA LEU A 52 -12.90 9.07 13.68
C LEU A 52 -13.54 10.31 13.05
N LEU A 53 -12.72 11.25 12.59
CA LEU A 53 -13.17 12.32 11.70
C LEU A 53 -13.01 11.87 10.23
N PRO A 54 -13.93 12.23 9.33
CA PRO A 54 -13.73 12.05 7.90
C PRO A 54 -12.59 12.97 7.42
N ASP A 55 -11.82 12.55 6.41
CA ASP A 55 -10.60 13.25 6.01
C ASP A 55 -10.84 14.69 5.53
N GLY A 56 -12.02 14.98 4.99
CA GLY A 56 -12.44 16.34 4.63
C GLY A 56 -12.60 17.28 5.82
N LEU A 57 -12.85 16.75 7.02
CA LEU A 57 -12.90 17.51 8.28
C LEU A 57 -11.55 17.51 9.02
N LYS A 58 -10.61 16.62 8.66
CA LYS A 58 -9.25 16.60 9.22
C LYS A 58 -8.33 17.65 8.59
N SER A 59 -8.54 17.97 7.31
CA SER A 59 -7.78 19.01 6.63
C SER A 59 -8.19 20.40 7.09
N LYS A 60 -7.20 21.23 7.46
CA LYS A 60 -7.42 22.58 7.98
C LYS A 60 -7.66 23.62 6.87
N SER A 61 -7.15 23.38 5.67
CA SER A 61 -7.28 24.28 4.50
C SER A 61 -7.91 23.58 3.29
N TRP A 62 -8.44 24.37 2.36
CA TRP A 62 -8.92 23.87 1.07
C TRP A 62 -7.76 23.48 0.15
N GLU A 63 -6.66 24.23 0.23
CA GLU A 63 -5.43 24.07 -0.54
C GLU A 63 -4.84 22.68 -0.30
N ASP A 64 -4.81 22.20 0.96
CA ASP A 64 -4.31 20.87 1.31
C ASP A 64 -5.14 19.77 0.65
N ARG A 65 -6.47 19.94 0.60
CA ARG A 65 -7.37 19.01 -0.07
C ARG A 65 -7.07 18.99 -1.56
N MET A 66 -6.89 20.17 -2.16
CA MET A 66 -6.61 20.29 -3.58
C MET A 66 -5.27 19.64 -3.96
N GLN A 67 -4.21 19.89 -3.19
CA GLN A 67 -2.92 19.23 -3.40
C GLN A 67 -3.02 17.71 -3.29
N LYS A 68 -3.78 17.17 -2.33
CA LYS A 68 -4.01 15.72 -2.22
C LYS A 68 -4.71 15.17 -3.47
N THR A 69 -5.79 15.81 -3.92
CA THR A 69 -6.49 15.35 -5.13
C THR A 69 -5.60 15.42 -6.38
N GLN A 70 -4.74 16.43 -6.51
CA GLN A 70 -3.80 16.53 -7.62
C GLN A 70 -2.76 15.41 -7.59
N LYS A 71 -2.21 15.12 -6.39
CA LYS A 71 -1.28 13.99 -6.20
C LYS A 71 -1.94 12.66 -6.54
N GLU A 72 -3.16 12.42 -6.07
CA GLU A 72 -3.92 11.20 -6.38
C GLU A 72 -4.20 11.06 -7.88
N LYS A 73 -4.56 12.15 -8.57
CA LYS A 73 -4.75 12.16 -10.02
C LYS A 73 -3.45 11.83 -10.76
N ALA A 74 -2.33 12.41 -10.33
CA ALA A 74 -1.02 12.13 -10.91
C ALA A 74 -0.62 10.66 -10.72
N ILE A 75 -0.82 10.10 -9.51
CA ILE A 75 -0.55 8.69 -9.22
C ILE A 75 -1.42 7.77 -10.08
N LYS A 76 -2.73 8.05 -10.19
CA LYS A 76 -3.65 7.26 -11.02
C LYS A 76 -3.29 7.30 -12.50
N LYS A 77 -2.86 8.47 -13.00
CA LYS A 77 -2.39 8.61 -14.38
C LYS A 77 -1.18 7.73 -14.64
N LEU A 78 -0.17 7.83 -13.77
CA LEU A 78 1.04 7.00 -13.86
C LEU A 78 0.73 5.50 -13.76
N GLN A 79 -0.18 5.11 -12.86
CA GLN A 79 -0.63 3.74 -12.73
C GLN A 79 -1.30 3.24 -14.03
N ALA A 80 -2.15 4.06 -14.65
CA ALA A 80 -2.83 3.71 -15.89
C ALA A 80 -1.81 3.49 -17.01
N GLU A 81 -0.88 4.43 -17.20
CA GLU A 81 0.19 4.36 -18.21
C GLU A 81 1.02 3.06 -18.06
N LEU A 82 1.52 2.77 -16.85
CA LEU A 82 2.30 1.55 -16.59
C LEU A 82 1.49 0.26 -16.80
N SER A 83 0.20 0.28 -16.43
CA SER A 83 -0.65 -0.90 -16.60
C SER A 83 -0.97 -1.17 -18.06
N GLU A 84 -1.12 -0.12 -18.87
CA GLU A 84 -1.43 -0.21 -20.29
C GLU A 84 -0.22 -0.74 -21.07
N GLU A 85 0.98 -0.19 -20.83
CA GLU A 85 2.21 -0.69 -21.43
C GLU A 85 2.41 -2.20 -21.19
N LYS A 86 2.15 -2.64 -19.95
CA LYS A 86 2.23 -4.05 -19.58
C LYS A 86 1.18 -4.91 -20.27
N ARG A 87 -0.04 -4.40 -20.46
CA ARG A 87 -1.12 -5.09 -21.16
C ARG A 87 -0.80 -5.25 -22.65
N VAL A 88 -0.39 -4.18 -23.30
CA VAL A 88 -0.01 -4.17 -24.73
C VAL A 88 1.09 -5.19 -25.00
N GLU A 89 2.14 -5.24 -24.18
CA GLU A 89 3.23 -6.21 -24.37
C GLU A 89 2.74 -7.65 -24.14
N LYS A 90 1.89 -7.88 -23.15
CA LYS A 90 1.30 -9.21 -22.89
C LYS A 90 0.40 -9.67 -24.05
N GLU A 91 -0.39 -8.76 -24.59
CA GLU A 91 -1.26 -9.01 -25.75
C GLU A 91 -0.45 -9.29 -27.00
N ARG A 92 0.63 -8.53 -27.25
CA ARG A 92 1.56 -8.78 -28.35
C ARG A 92 2.13 -10.21 -28.29
N ARG A 93 2.59 -10.66 -27.12
CA ARG A 93 3.12 -12.02 -26.93
C ARG A 93 2.05 -13.10 -27.18
N ARG A 94 0.84 -12.86 -26.70
CA ARG A 94 -0.31 -13.76 -26.94
C ARG A 94 -0.64 -13.83 -28.42
N GLN A 95 -0.70 -12.69 -29.11
CA GLN A 95 -1.01 -12.60 -30.53
C GLN A 95 0.02 -13.36 -31.36
N ILE A 96 1.32 -13.14 -31.11
CA ILE A 96 2.39 -13.89 -31.79
C ILE A 96 2.23 -15.40 -31.61
N THR A 97 1.88 -15.85 -30.40
CA THR A 97 1.70 -17.28 -30.12
C THR A 97 0.48 -17.85 -30.84
N LEU A 98 -0.63 -17.10 -30.84
CA LEU A 98 -1.84 -17.47 -31.57
C LEU A 98 -1.58 -17.53 -33.07
N ASP A 99 -0.85 -16.57 -33.62
CA ASP A 99 -0.53 -16.52 -35.05
C ASP A 99 0.37 -17.69 -35.46
N ARG A 100 1.36 -18.04 -34.63
CA ARG A 100 2.19 -19.25 -34.82
C ARG A 100 1.36 -20.53 -34.81
N LYS A 101 0.43 -20.64 -33.87
CA LYS A 101 -0.46 -21.80 -33.76
C LYS A 101 -1.38 -21.91 -34.97
N LYS A 102 -2.02 -20.82 -35.39
CA LYS A 102 -2.86 -20.76 -36.60
C LYS A 102 -2.08 -21.15 -37.86
N ALA A 103 -0.87 -20.61 -38.02
CA ALA A 103 -0.02 -20.96 -39.17
C ALA A 103 0.36 -22.45 -39.20
N ALA A 104 0.62 -23.05 -38.03
CA ALA A 104 0.90 -24.48 -37.93
C ALA A 104 -0.34 -25.34 -38.22
N GLU A 105 -1.51 -24.93 -37.72
CA GLU A 105 -2.79 -25.62 -37.96
C GLU A 105 -3.19 -25.60 -39.44
N GLU A 106 -3.07 -24.45 -40.11
CA GLU A 106 -3.34 -24.32 -41.54
C GLU A 106 -2.38 -25.17 -42.38
N ARG A 107 -1.10 -25.19 -42.01
CA ARG A 107 -0.11 -26.05 -42.67
C ARG A 107 -0.46 -27.53 -42.51
N LEU A 108 -0.81 -27.95 -41.30
CA LEU A 108 -1.17 -29.34 -41.00
C LEU A 108 -2.42 -29.75 -41.78
N ARG A 109 -3.44 -28.88 -41.84
CA ARG A 109 -4.66 -29.12 -42.63
C ARG A 109 -4.35 -29.34 -44.12
N LEU A 110 -3.50 -28.51 -44.71
CA LEU A 110 -3.10 -28.65 -46.10
C LEU A 110 -2.30 -29.95 -46.35
N GLU A 111 -1.44 -30.33 -45.40
CA GLU A 111 -0.69 -31.59 -45.46
C GLU A 111 -1.63 -32.80 -45.37
N GLU A 112 -2.63 -32.78 -44.49
CA GLU A 112 -3.66 -33.83 -44.38
C GLU A 112 -4.50 -33.96 -45.66
N ASP A 113 -4.96 -32.84 -46.22
CA ASP A 113 -5.72 -32.84 -47.46
C ASP A 113 -4.88 -33.37 -48.63
N LYS A 114 -3.60 -32.97 -48.72
CA LYS A 114 -2.66 -33.49 -49.71
C LYS A 114 -2.42 -34.98 -49.52
N ALA A 115 -2.24 -35.46 -48.29
CA ALA A 115 -2.06 -36.87 -47.98
C ALA A 115 -3.31 -37.69 -48.36
N LYS A 116 -4.50 -37.18 -48.06
CA LYS A 116 -5.78 -37.81 -48.44
C LYS A 116 -5.93 -37.93 -49.95
N MET A 117 -5.57 -36.89 -50.70
CA MET A 117 -5.58 -36.91 -52.16
C MET A 117 -4.52 -37.86 -52.74
N GLY A 118 -3.32 -37.88 -52.16
CA GLY A 118 -2.25 -38.82 -52.49
C GLY A 118 -2.69 -40.27 -52.28
N ALA A 119 -3.30 -40.58 -51.13
CA ALA A 119 -3.84 -41.90 -50.80
C ALA A 119 -4.95 -42.32 -51.77
N ARG A 120 -5.87 -41.41 -52.12
CA ARG A 120 -6.92 -41.65 -53.12
C ARG A 120 -6.35 -41.96 -54.50
N LYS A 121 -5.34 -41.21 -54.94
CA LYS A 121 -4.65 -41.44 -56.21
C LYS A 121 -3.91 -42.79 -56.21
N ALA A 122 -3.19 -43.10 -55.15
CA ALA A 122 -2.51 -44.39 -54.98
C ALA A 122 -3.50 -45.56 -54.99
N ALA A 123 -4.64 -45.43 -54.31
CA ALA A 123 -5.71 -46.44 -54.34
C ALA A 123 -6.29 -46.63 -55.75
N ARG A 124 -6.50 -45.55 -56.51
CA ARG A 124 -6.95 -45.61 -57.90
C ARG A 124 -5.94 -46.37 -58.79
N MET A 125 -4.65 -46.07 -58.65
CA MET A 125 -3.59 -46.76 -59.41
C MET A 125 -3.52 -48.24 -59.05
N ARG A 126 -3.64 -48.61 -57.76
CA ARG A 126 -3.72 -50.01 -57.33
C ARG A 126 -4.91 -50.75 -57.93
N ARG A 127 -6.08 -50.12 -58.02
CA ARG A 127 -7.27 -50.69 -58.68
C ARG A 127 -7.06 -50.86 -60.18
N LYS A 128 -6.49 -49.86 -60.87
CA LYS A 128 -6.21 -49.92 -62.32
C LYS A 128 -5.21 -51.03 -62.65
N ALA A 129 -4.21 -51.23 -61.80
CA ALA A 129 -3.23 -52.31 -61.94
C ALA A 129 -3.79 -53.71 -61.63
N GLY A 130 -5.08 -53.84 -61.27
CA GLY A 130 -5.71 -55.14 -61.01
C GLY A 130 -5.12 -55.92 -59.83
N ARG A 131 -4.31 -55.29 -58.98
CA ARG A 131 -3.59 -55.96 -57.89
C ARG A 131 -4.57 -56.32 -56.77
N THR A 132 -5.05 -57.56 -56.78
CA THR A 132 -5.96 -58.08 -55.75
C THR A 132 -5.18 -58.55 -54.52
N LYS A 133 -5.78 -58.46 -53.33
CA LYS A 133 -5.13 -58.81 -52.05
C LYS A 133 -4.80 -60.31 -51.93
N LYS A 134 -5.30 -61.15 -52.84
CA LYS A 134 -5.26 -62.62 -52.76
C LYS A 134 -4.15 -63.30 -53.55
N ILE A 135 -3.48 -62.61 -54.47
CA ILE A 135 -2.46 -63.23 -55.34
C ILE A 135 -1.14 -62.47 -55.14
N ASN A 136 -0.20 -63.11 -54.44
CA ASN A 136 1.21 -62.76 -54.48
C ASN A 136 1.78 -63.40 -55.76
N HIS A 137 2.16 -62.57 -56.73
CA HIS A 137 3.09 -62.96 -57.78
C HIS A 137 4.52 -62.80 -57.24
#